data_AF-M3FVL8-F1
#
_entry.id   AF-M3FVL8-F1
#
_cell.length_a   1.000
_cell.length_b   1.000
_cell.length_c   1.000
_cell.angle_alpha   90.00
_cell.angle_beta   90.00
_cell.angle_gamma   90.00
#
_symmetry.space_group_name_H-M   'P 1'
#
loop_
_entity.id
_entity.type
_entity.pdbx_description
1 polymer ?
#
loop_
_entity_poly.entity_id
_entity_poly.type
_entity_poly.pdbx_seq_one_letter_code
_entity_poly.pdbx_strand_id
1 'polypeptide(L)'
;MKLWPIFKYQKDREGNLVWNVLSLFPVKSEVIDRIWDPLWSLVEYQKLSNGEKRFSVLMRAYSQRWTETEFHASIPFVLELSITPEKTSWKFLYGLIGYERIETNRNLQILWFIKI
;
A
#
# COMPACT_ATOMS: atom_id res chain seq x y z
N MET A 1 -15.15 -12.23 12.40
CA MET A 1 -16.27 -11.55 13.10
C MET A 1 -16.54 -10.23 12.39
N LYS A 2 -17.80 -9.83 12.24
CA LYS A 2 -18.21 -8.58 11.56
C LYS A 2 -18.95 -7.72 12.59
N LEU A 3 -18.36 -6.62 13.02
CA LEU A 3 -19.02 -5.58 13.83
C LEU A 3 -19.21 -4.37 12.92
N TRP A 4 -20.17 -4.49 11.99
CA TRP A 4 -20.46 -3.43 11.03
C TRP A 4 -21.15 -2.25 11.74
N PRO A 5 -20.87 -0.98 11.37
CA PRO A 5 -19.93 -0.53 10.34
C PRO A 5 -18.49 -0.33 10.82
N ILE A 6 -18.21 -0.56 12.10
CA ILE A 6 -16.97 -0.13 12.75
C ILE A 6 -15.78 -1.04 12.39
N PHE A 7 -16.00 -2.35 12.24
CA PHE A 7 -14.92 -3.32 12.07
C PHE A 7 -15.34 -4.56 11.27
N LYS A 8 -14.60 -4.92 10.24
CA LYS A 8 -14.72 -6.20 9.51
C LYS A 8 -13.44 -6.99 9.78
N TYR A 9 -13.57 -8.24 10.21
CA TYR A 9 -12.46 -9.18 10.31
C TYR A 9 -12.79 -10.46 9.54
N GLN A 10 -11.94 -10.77 8.56
CA GLN A 10 -12.04 -11.92 7.70
C GLN A 10 -10.73 -12.69 7.71
N LYS A 11 -10.83 -14.00 7.91
CA LYS A 11 -9.71 -14.94 7.82
C LYS A 11 -10.12 -16.04 6.85
N ASP A 12 -9.34 -16.22 5.80
CA ASP A 12 -9.57 -17.23 4.78
C ASP A 12 -8.95 -18.58 5.16
N ARG A 13 -9.41 -19.67 4.54
CA ARG A 13 -8.86 -21.03 4.71
C ARG A 13 -7.41 -21.14 4.27
N GLU A 14 -7.01 -20.31 3.29
CA GLU A 14 -5.64 -20.21 2.80
C GLU A 14 -4.70 -19.44 3.75
N GLY A 15 -5.21 -18.92 4.88
CA GLY A 15 -4.41 -18.19 5.85
C GLY A 15 -4.32 -16.69 5.58
N ASN A 16 -4.97 -16.19 4.53
CA ASN A 16 -5.12 -14.76 4.29
C ASN A 16 -5.96 -14.12 5.40
N LEU A 17 -5.51 -13.01 5.94
CA LEU A 17 -6.17 -12.27 7.01
C LEU A 17 -6.36 -10.83 6.57
N VAL A 18 -7.59 -10.35 6.65
CA VAL A 18 -7.97 -8.98 6.30
C VAL A 18 -8.81 -8.41 7.43
N TRP A 19 -8.43 -7.22 7.90
CA TRP A 19 -9.31 -6.42 8.73
C TRP A 19 -9.33 -4.97 8.28
N ASN A 20 -10.49 -4.34 8.47
CA ASN A 20 -10.68 -2.93 8.20
C ASN A 20 -11.47 -2.26 9.33
N VAL A 21 -11.24 -0.96 9.52
CA VAL A 21 -11.95 -0.10 10.46
C VAL A 21 -12.74 0.93 9.66
N LEU A 22 -14.03 1.06 9.99
CA LEU A 22 -15.03 1.90 9.32
C LEU A 22 -15.31 1.46 7.86
N SER A 23 -16.01 0.34 7.70
CA SER A 23 -16.59 -0.08 6.41
C SER A 23 -18.07 0.32 6.39
N LEU A 24 -18.38 1.40 5.67
CA LEU A 24 -19.73 1.97 5.63
C LEU A 24 -20.72 1.15 4.82
N PHE A 25 -20.28 0.20 4.00
CA PHE A 25 -21.17 -0.58 3.14
C PHE A 25 -21.52 -1.95 3.76
N PRO A 26 -22.81 -2.21 4.07
CA PRO A 26 -23.22 -3.48 4.66
C PRO A 26 -23.29 -4.61 3.61
N VAL A 27 -23.42 -4.25 2.33
CA VAL A 27 -23.64 -5.13 1.17
C VAL A 27 -22.32 -5.73 0.70
N LYS A 28 -22.27 -7.06 0.54
CA LYS A 28 -21.15 -7.73 -0.12
C LYS A 28 -21.33 -7.60 -1.64
N SER A 29 -20.55 -6.75 -2.27
CA SER A 29 -20.50 -6.66 -3.74
C SER A 29 -19.06 -6.46 -4.15
N GLU A 30 -18.54 -7.29 -5.05
CA GLU A 30 -17.12 -7.22 -5.46
C GLU A 30 -16.73 -5.84 -6.02
N VAL A 31 -17.66 -5.17 -6.72
CA VAL A 31 -17.43 -3.84 -7.29
C VAL A 31 -17.41 -2.77 -6.21
N ILE A 32 -18.35 -2.86 -5.26
CA ILE A 32 -18.45 -1.90 -4.15
C ILE A 32 -17.29 -2.07 -3.17
N ASP A 33 -16.99 -3.30 -2.78
CA ASP A 33 -15.87 -3.65 -1.90
C ASP A 33 -14.51 -3.25 -2.53
N ARG A 34 -14.39 -3.20 -3.86
CA ARG A 34 -13.14 -2.83 -4.54
C ARG A 34 -12.96 -1.33 -4.73
N ILE A 35 -14.03 -0.62 -5.12
CA ILE A 35 -13.95 0.80 -5.51
C ILE A 35 -14.31 1.71 -4.34
N TRP A 36 -15.38 1.38 -3.61
CA TRP A 36 -16.00 2.27 -2.64
C TRP A 36 -15.54 2.01 -1.21
N ASP A 37 -15.37 0.75 -0.80
CA ASP A 37 -14.86 0.41 0.54
C ASP A 37 -13.55 1.15 0.90
N PRO A 38 -12.55 1.25 -0.01
CA PRO A 38 -11.33 2.00 0.25
C PRO A 38 -11.54 3.48 0.51
N LEU A 39 -12.60 4.08 -0.05
CA LEU A 39 -12.89 5.51 0.12
C LEU A 39 -13.52 5.83 1.47
N TRP A 40 -13.84 4.84 2.29
CA TRP A 40 -14.46 5.07 3.60
C TRP A 40 -13.73 4.38 4.74
N SER A 41 -12.79 3.48 4.44
CA SER A 41 -11.95 2.83 5.43
C SER A 41 -10.92 3.79 6.02
N LEU A 42 -10.92 3.91 7.34
CA LEU A 42 -9.92 4.68 8.06
C LEU A 42 -8.61 3.91 8.18
N VAL A 43 -8.70 2.59 8.39
CA VAL A 43 -7.55 1.69 8.52
C VAL A 43 -7.87 0.38 7.81
N GLU A 44 -6.94 -0.09 7.01
CA GLU A 44 -6.97 -1.40 6.36
C GLU A 44 -5.67 -2.13 6.69
N TYR A 45 -5.77 -3.41 7.04
CA TYR A 45 -4.62 -4.28 7.17
C TYR A 45 -4.92 -5.63 6.53
N GLN A 46 -3.95 -6.10 5.76
CA GLN A 46 -4.01 -7.39 5.11
C GLN A 46 -2.70 -8.13 5.33
N LYS A 47 -2.79 -9.40 5.70
CA LYS A 47 -1.67 -10.33 5.72
C LYS A 47 -2.00 -11.48 4.78
N LEU A 48 -1.19 -11.64 3.75
CA LEU A 48 -1.31 -12.69 2.75
C LEU A 48 -0.54 -13.94 3.20
N SER A 49 -0.94 -15.10 2.68
CA SER A 49 -0.30 -16.39 2.95
C SER A 49 1.16 -16.46 2.48
N ASN A 50 1.53 -15.68 1.46
CA ASN A 50 2.90 -15.52 0.96
C ASN A 50 3.82 -14.71 1.89
N GLY A 51 3.35 -14.26 3.06
CA GLY A 51 4.12 -13.45 4.02
C GLY A 51 4.02 -11.95 3.82
N GLU A 52 3.41 -11.49 2.72
CA GLU A 52 3.20 -10.08 2.44
C GLU A 52 2.17 -9.47 3.37
N LYS A 53 2.52 -8.33 3.96
CA LYS A 53 1.67 -7.52 4.81
C LYS A 53 1.40 -6.20 4.11
N ARG A 54 0.17 -5.73 4.17
CA ARG A 54 -0.27 -4.44 3.65
C ARG A 54 -0.99 -3.70 4.76
N PHE A 55 -0.74 -2.41 4.84
CA PHE A 55 -1.40 -1.51 5.76
C PHE A 55 -1.71 -0.22 5.03
N SER A 56 -2.94 0.25 5.15
CA SER A 56 -3.35 1.54 4.59
C SER A 56 -4.16 2.32 5.60
N VAL A 57 -4.07 3.64 5.53
CA VAL A 57 -4.83 4.55 6.41
C VAL A 57 -5.44 5.68 5.61
N LEU A 58 -6.49 6.27 6.19
CA LEU A 58 -7.18 7.46 5.69
C LEU A 58 -7.53 7.30 4.21
N MET A 59 -8.38 6.33 3.90
CA MET A 59 -8.83 6.08 2.53
C MET A 59 -7.68 5.79 1.55
N ARG A 60 -6.63 5.11 2.05
CA ARG A 60 -5.38 4.85 1.32
C ARG A 60 -4.58 6.10 0.94
N ALA A 61 -4.79 7.22 1.64
CA ALA A 61 -3.90 8.39 1.55
C ALA A 61 -2.47 8.04 1.97
N TYR A 62 -2.29 7.02 2.81
CA TYR A 62 -1.02 6.35 3.00
C TYR A 62 -1.21 4.84 2.89
N SER A 63 -0.35 4.20 2.11
CA SER A 63 -0.32 2.76 1.93
C SER A 63 1.11 2.26 2.03
N GLN A 64 1.31 1.25 2.85
CA GLN A 64 2.57 0.52 2.96
C GLN A 64 2.34 -0.97 2.76
N ARG A 65 3.29 -1.62 2.11
CA ARG A 65 3.37 -3.05 1.86
C ARG A 65 4.77 -3.50 2.25
N TRP A 66 4.87 -4.61 2.97
CA TRP A 66 6.16 -5.16 3.31
C TRP A 66 6.12 -6.68 3.35
N THR A 67 7.21 -7.29 2.92
CA THR A 67 7.50 -8.72 3.04
C THR A 67 8.70 -8.87 3.98
N GLU A 68 9.33 -10.04 4.00
CA GLU A 68 10.58 -10.23 4.75
C GLU A 68 11.77 -9.51 4.09
N THR A 69 11.70 -9.28 2.78
CA THR A 69 12.81 -8.75 1.96
C THR A 69 12.52 -7.37 1.37
N GLU A 70 11.25 -7.04 1.15
CA GLU A 70 10.83 -5.83 0.44
C GLU A 70 9.96 -4.95 1.34
N PHE A 71 10.12 -3.65 1.20
CA PHE A 71 9.29 -2.65 1.82
C PHE A 71 8.91 -1.59 0.78
N HIS A 72 7.62 -1.29 0.69
CA HIS A 72 7.07 -0.30 -0.20
C HIS A 72 6.13 0.60 0.60
N ALA A 73 6.27 1.91 0.48
CA ALA A 73 5.37 2.87 1.09
C ALA A 73 5.02 3.96 0.10
N SER A 74 3.78 4.44 0.13
CA SER A 74 3.28 5.41 -0.83
C SER A 74 2.27 6.34 -0.20
N ILE A 75 2.36 7.60 -0.59
CA ILE A 75 1.33 8.62 -0.45
C ILE A 75 0.93 8.98 -1.88
N PRO A 76 -0.28 8.62 -2.33
CA PRO A 76 -0.72 8.90 -3.69
C PRO A 76 -0.43 10.35 -4.09
N PHE A 77 0.02 10.54 -5.33
CA PHE A 77 0.39 11.83 -5.90
C PHE A 77 1.61 12.54 -5.29
N VAL A 78 2.11 12.12 -4.12
CA VAL A 78 3.16 12.84 -3.39
C VAL A 78 4.46 12.05 -3.35
N LEU A 79 4.46 10.84 -2.81
CA LEU A 79 5.69 10.09 -2.52
C LEU A 79 5.49 8.60 -2.75
N GLU A 80 6.48 7.97 -3.38
CA GLU A 80 6.62 6.53 -3.47
C GLU A 80 8.01 6.16 -2.95
N LEU A 81 8.08 5.20 -2.05
CA LEU A 81 9.31 4.66 -1.47
C LEU A 81 9.29 3.15 -1.70
N SER A 82 10.37 2.60 -2.24
CA SER A 82 10.54 1.18 -2.48
C SER A 82 11.95 0.76 -2.08
N ILE A 83 12.03 -0.10 -1.08
CA ILE A 83 13.27 -0.65 -0.54
C ILE A 83 13.21 -2.15 -0.78
N THR A 84 14.19 -2.65 -1.51
CA THR A 84 14.41 -4.06 -1.81
C THR A 84 15.89 -4.37 -1.52
N PRO A 85 16.29 -5.64 -1.41
CA PRO A 85 17.68 -5.99 -1.11
C PRO A 85 18.66 -5.43 -2.14
N GLU A 86 18.24 -5.37 -3.41
CA GLU A 86 19.06 -4.93 -4.54
C GLU A 86 18.95 -3.42 -4.79
N LYS A 87 17.77 -2.85 -4.51
CA LYS A 87 17.41 -1.49 -4.92
C LYS A 87 16.68 -0.73 -3.81
N THR A 88 17.18 0.46 -3.51
CA THR A 88 16.43 1.47 -2.76
C THR A 88 16.05 2.60 -3.69
N SER A 89 14.77 2.95 -3.75
CA SER A 89 14.29 4.03 -4.60
C SER A 89 13.20 4.84 -3.92
N TRP A 90 13.19 6.14 -4.18
CA TRP A 90 12.08 7.00 -3.84
C TRP A 90 11.75 7.93 -5.00
N LYS A 91 10.48 8.28 -5.14
CA LYS A 91 9.97 9.20 -6.16
C LYS A 91 9.02 10.19 -5.50
N PHE A 92 9.21 11.45 -5.80
CA PHE A 92 8.37 12.55 -5.36
C PHE A 92 7.60 13.12 -6.56
N LEU A 93 6.31 13.44 -6.35
CA LEU A 93 5.41 14.00 -7.36
C LEU A 93 5.48 13.25 -8.71
N TYR A 94 5.22 11.94 -8.71
CA TYR A 94 5.30 11.07 -9.90
C TYR A 94 6.66 11.08 -10.62
N GLY A 95 7.76 11.25 -9.88
CA GLY A 95 9.10 11.26 -10.46
C GLY A 95 9.51 12.63 -11.01
N LEU A 96 8.87 13.71 -10.56
CA LEU A 96 9.45 15.04 -10.69
C LEU A 96 10.84 15.09 -10.03
N ILE A 97 10.99 14.41 -8.89
CA ILE A 97 12.29 14.19 -8.26
C ILE A 97 12.33 12.73 -7.87
N GLY A 98 13.40 12.04 -8.20
CA GLY A 98 13.56 10.64 -7.86
C GLY A 98 14.99 10.31 -7.50
N TYR A 99 15.14 9.27 -6.71
CA TYR A 99 16.43 8.70 -6.38
C TYR A 99 16.32 7.20 -6.49
N GLU A 100 17.35 6.60 -7.06
CA GLU A 100 17.47 5.17 -7.20
C GLU A 100 18.90 4.77 -6.90
N ARG A 101 19.06 3.83 -5.98
CA ARG A 101 20.34 3.23 -5.62
C ARG A 101 20.23 1.74 -5.88
N ILE A 102 21.05 1.26 -6.81
CA ILE A 102 21.20 -0.17 -7.12
C ILE A 102 22.65 -0.53 -6.79
N GLU A 103 22.85 -1.33 -5.75
CA GLU A 103 24.17 -1.74 -5.24
C GLU A 103 25.14 -0.55 -5.02
N THR A 104 25.94 -0.23 -6.04
CA THR A 104 26.95 0.86 -6.07
C THR A 104 26.52 2.05 -6.94
N ASN A 105 25.61 1.85 -7.90
CA ASN A 105 25.18 2.90 -8.81
C ASN A 105 24.09 3.76 -8.15
N ARG A 106 24.20 5.08 -8.34
CA ARG A 106 23.27 6.07 -7.82
C ARG A 106 22.74 6.86 -9.00
N ASN A 107 21.43 6.83 -9.18
CA ASN A 107 20.74 7.63 -10.17
C ASN A 107 19.84 8.64 -9.46
N LEU A 108 20.02 9.91 -9.81
CA LEU A 108 19.17 11.01 -9.41
C LEU A 108 18.34 11.44 -10.61
N GLN A 109 17.02 11.31 -10.48
CA GLN A 109 16.08 11.84 -11.44
C GLN A 109 15.66 13.24 -11.01
N ILE A 110 15.83 14.21 -11.92
CA ILE A 110 15.38 15.58 -11.78
C ILE A 110 14.46 15.87 -12.98
N LEU A 111 13.23 16.28 -12.70
CA LEU A 111 12.16 16.34 -13.70
C LEU A 111 11.93 14.97 -14.38
N TRP A 112 10.95 14.89 -15.28
CA TRP A 112 10.62 13.63 -15.95
C TRP A 112 11.70 13.11 -16.90
N PHE A 113 12.67 13.96 -17.28
CA PHE A 113 13.58 13.69 -18.41
C PHE A 113 15.07 13.72 -18.05
N ILE A 114 15.48 14.28 -16.91
CA ILE A 114 16.89 14.40 -16.53
C ILE A 114 17.22 13.31 -15.51
N LYS A 115 18.22 12.48 -15.83
CA LYS A 115 18.72 11.42 -14.95
C LYS A 115 20.24 11.52 -14.90
N ILE A 116 20.80 11.58 -13.70
CA ILE A 116 22.23 11.80 -13.42
C ILE A 116 22.74 10.66 -12.56
#